data_AF-A0A536GYA4-F1
#
_entry.id   AF-A0A536GYA4-F1
#
_cell.length_a   1.000
_cell.length_b   1.000
_cell.length_c   1.000
_cell.angle_alpha   90.00
_cell.angle_beta   90.00
_cell.angle_gamma   90.00
#
_symmetry.space_group_name_H-M   'P 1'
#
loop_
_entity.id
_entity.type
_entity.pdbx_description
1 polymer ?
#
loop_
_entity_poly.entity_id
_entity_poly.type
_entity_poly.pdbx_seq_one_letter_code
_entity_poly.pdbx_strand_id
1 'polypeptide(L)'
;MNETGLDDFEVEISDLPEIGETGRVNALLRKLAARPRLRSRLWRAAIAGCALMLIFLALNGSVFLLQQHLSSLFAHATPITTGQSGAVSSRDVTSQFNTKKVIYWNASTPPVVAGNETLGQVPQRCSQNTPTQNFASPAFTAGVGGSPIWVTGFAGPRAILNRLVRAKPPQYGWYQQLELVSETNYTGTVTLQGGIVGNTFPLWFGTFPQSEALINAISVKPLDMNVSNHFGDDQQWGTLPIRVYIAEAGCYYLHATWDGGSWMVYFAAGL
;
A
#
# COMPACT_ATOMS: atom_id res chain seq x y z
N MET A 1 43.91 35.48 -9.29
CA MET A 1 42.99 36.40 -8.59
C MET A 1 42.08 37.01 -9.63
N ASN A 2 40.83 36.55 -9.70
CA ASN A 2 39.74 37.27 -10.36
C ASN A 2 38.47 36.85 -9.61
N GLU A 3 38.05 37.74 -8.72
CA GLU A 3 36.73 37.77 -8.11
C GLU A 3 35.68 38.23 -9.13
N THR A 4 34.41 38.22 -8.70
CA THR A 4 33.15 38.63 -9.34
C THR A 4 32.33 37.47 -9.90
N GLY A 5 31.07 37.26 -9.57
CA GLY A 5 30.17 37.99 -8.65
C GLY A 5 28.97 37.09 -8.38
N LEU A 6 28.54 37.03 -7.12
CA LEU A 6 27.30 36.39 -6.70
C LEU A 6 26.22 37.45 -6.78
N ASP A 7 25.34 37.35 -7.78
CA ASP A 7 24.11 38.14 -7.86
C ASP A 7 23.11 37.58 -6.84
N ASP A 8 22.90 38.35 -5.77
CA ASP A 8 21.80 38.21 -4.83
C ASP A 8 20.48 38.52 -5.55
N PHE A 9 19.62 37.52 -5.66
CA PHE A 9 18.23 37.72 -6.09
C PHE A 9 17.37 37.98 -4.85
N GLU A 10 17.24 39.24 -4.45
CA GLU A 10 16.18 39.68 -3.54
C GLU A 10 14.83 39.60 -4.27
N VAL A 11 14.00 38.63 -3.88
CA VAL A 11 12.62 38.52 -4.34
C VAL A 11 11.77 39.47 -3.49
N GLU A 12 11.49 40.64 -4.05
CA GLU A 12 10.54 41.62 -3.50
C GLU A 12 9.10 41.08 -3.67
N ILE A 13 8.49 40.67 -2.55
CA ILE A 13 7.10 40.20 -2.50
C ILE A 13 6.20 41.43 -2.37
N SER A 14 5.78 41.97 -3.51
CA SER A 14 4.80 43.06 -3.54
C SER A 14 3.37 42.55 -3.37
N ASP A 15 2.62 43.31 -2.57
CA ASP A 15 1.18 43.54 -2.63
C ASP A 15 0.24 42.39 -2.20
N LEU A 16 0.04 42.28 -0.88
CA LEU A 16 -1.17 41.68 -0.32
C LEU A 16 -2.31 42.71 -0.32
N PRO A 17 -3.50 42.39 -0.88
CA PRO A 17 -4.64 43.29 -0.83
C PRO A 17 -5.13 43.49 0.61
N GLU A 18 -5.36 44.76 0.96
CA GLU A 18 -5.90 45.18 2.24
C GLU A 18 -7.36 44.69 2.37
N ILE A 19 -7.57 43.59 3.11
CA ILE A 19 -8.88 42.99 3.34
C ILE A 19 -9.67 43.89 4.30
N GLY A 20 -10.39 44.86 3.73
CA GLY A 20 -11.30 45.78 4.41
C GLY A 20 -12.63 45.18 4.92
N GLU A 21 -12.75 43.85 5.06
CA GLU A 21 -14.01 43.18 5.43
C GLU A 21 -14.11 42.73 6.90
N THR A 22 -13.13 43.03 7.75
CA THR A 22 -13.17 42.62 9.18
C THR A 22 -14.13 43.45 10.03
N GLY A 23 -14.57 44.63 9.55
CA GLY A 23 -15.46 45.53 10.28
C GLY A 23 -16.91 45.02 10.42
N ARG A 24 -17.46 44.33 9.42
CA ARG A 24 -18.86 43.88 9.43
C ARG A 24 -19.12 42.67 10.31
N VAL A 25 -18.15 41.75 10.41
CA VAL A 25 -18.29 40.53 11.22
C VAL A 25 -18.29 40.85 12.72
N ASN A 26 -17.46 41.82 13.13
CA ASN A 26 -17.39 42.27 14.52
C ASN A 26 -18.67 42.98 15.00
N ALA A 27 -19.41 43.63 14.10
CA ALA A 27 -20.69 44.26 14.42
C ALA A 27 -21.83 43.24 14.65
N LEU A 28 -21.83 42.12 13.90
CA LEU A 28 -22.79 41.03 14.10
C LEU A 28 -22.49 40.21 15.36
N LEU A 29 -21.22 39.96 15.67
CA LEU A 29 -20.81 39.27 16.89
C LEU A 29 -21.20 40.05 18.17
N ARG A 30 -21.08 41.39 18.16
CA ARG A 30 -21.54 42.21 19.30
C ARG A 30 -23.05 42.20 19.52
N LYS A 31 -23.87 42.07 18.45
CA LYS A 31 -25.34 41.96 18.59
C LYS A 31 -25.79 40.60 19.14
N LEU A 32 -25.02 39.54 18.95
CA LEU A 32 -25.32 38.22 19.51
C LEU A 32 -24.94 38.10 21.00
N ALA A 33 -23.99 38.90 21.48
CA ALA A 33 -23.56 38.89 22.88
C ALA A 33 -24.57 39.49 23.88
N ALA A 34 -25.57 40.24 23.41
CA ALA A 34 -26.49 41.00 24.26
C ALA A 34 -27.74 40.23 24.76
N ARG A 35 -27.86 38.92 24.46
CA ARG A 35 -29.01 38.09 24.93
C ARG A 35 -28.56 37.00 25.91
N PRO A 36 -28.33 37.33 27.20
CA PRO A 36 -27.79 36.39 28.19
C PRO A 36 -28.71 35.18 28.48
N ARG A 37 -30.01 35.25 28.11
CA ARG A 37 -30.98 34.17 28.36
C ARG A 37 -30.98 33.04 27.32
N LEU A 38 -30.47 33.28 26.11
CA LEU A 38 -30.38 32.24 25.06
C LEU A 38 -29.12 31.38 25.20
N ARG A 39 -28.05 31.95 25.75
CA ARG A 39 -26.76 31.28 25.97
C ARG A 39 -26.89 30.06 26.90
N SER A 40 -27.72 30.13 27.94
CA SER A 40 -27.90 29.00 28.85
C SER A 40 -28.67 27.84 28.21
N ARG A 41 -29.63 28.12 27.33
CA ARG A 41 -30.38 27.08 26.60
C ARG A 41 -29.51 26.39 25.56
N LEU A 42 -28.71 27.15 24.82
CA LEU A 42 -27.77 26.60 23.83
C LEU A 42 -26.68 25.76 24.49
N TRP A 43 -26.16 26.19 25.65
CA TRP A 43 -25.14 25.43 26.36
C TRP A 43 -25.67 24.10 26.90
N ARG A 44 -26.91 24.07 27.40
CA ARG A 44 -27.57 22.82 27.81
C ARG A 44 -27.81 21.87 26.63
N ALA A 45 -28.20 22.41 25.47
CA ALA A 45 -28.35 21.60 24.26
C ALA A 45 -27.02 21.02 23.76
N ALA A 46 -25.94 21.79 23.83
CA ALA A 46 -24.59 21.32 23.46
C ALA A 46 -24.11 20.18 24.36
N ILE A 47 -24.31 20.29 25.68
CA ILE A 47 -23.95 19.21 26.63
C ILE A 47 -24.77 17.94 26.36
N ALA A 48 -26.08 18.07 26.15
CA ALA A 48 -26.95 16.94 25.81
C ALA A 48 -26.52 16.27 24.49
N GLY A 49 -26.14 17.06 23.49
CA GLY A 49 -25.60 16.56 22.22
C GLY A 49 -24.29 15.80 22.38
N CYS A 50 -23.32 16.34 23.13
CA CYS A 50 -22.07 15.64 23.44
C CYS A 50 -22.31 14.33 24.20
N ALA A 51 -23.22 14.32 25.18
CA ALA A 51 -23.56 13.11 25.93
C ALA A 51 -24.16 12.03 25.02
N LEU A 52 -25.09 12.41 24.12
CA LEU A 52 -25.66 11.49 23.12
C LEU A 52 -24.60 10.94 22.17
N MET A 53 -23.68 11.79 21.69
CA MET A 53 -22.60 11.37 20.81
C MET A 53 -21.65 10.36 21.49
N LEU A 54 -21.31 10.59 22.76
CA LEU A 54 -20.50 9.67 23.56
C LEU A 54 -21.20 8.33 23.78
N ILE A 55 -22.52 8.34 24.05
CA ILE A 55 -23.31 7.11 24.14
C ILE A 55 -23.29 6.36 22.80
N PHE A 56 -23.45 7.06 21.68
CA PHE A 56 -23.40 6.44 20.35
C PHE A 56 -22.02 5.84 20.04
N LEU A 57 -20.94 6.52 20.42
CA LEU A 57 -19.58 5.99 20.27
C LEU A 57 -19.34 4.76 21.16
N ALA A 58 -19.83 4.76 22.40
CA ALA A 58 -19.71 3.60 23.30
C ALA A 58 -20.53 2.39 22.81
N LEU A 59 -21.72 2.61 22.25
CA LEU A 59 -22.55 1.56 21.66
C LEU A 59 -21.90 0.98 20.39
N ASN A 60 -21.30 1.81 19.53
CA ASN A 60 -20.63 1.30 18.33
C ASN A 60 -19.28 0.62 18.65
N GLY A 61 -18.53 1.11 19.64
CA GLY A 61 -17.28 0.49 20.08
C GLY A 61 -17.47 -0.90 20.69
N SER A 62 -18.59 -1.13 21.39
CA SER A 62 -18.91 -2.44 21.96
C SER A 62 -19.33 -3.49 20.92
N VAL A 63 -19.89 -3.07 19.77
CA VAL A 63 -20.19 -3.97 18.65
C VAL A 63 -18.92 -4.54 18.02
N PHE A 64 -17.84 -3.75 17.97
CA PHE A 64 -16.55 -4.18 17.40
C PHE A 64 -15.88 -5.28 18.25
N LEU A 65 -15.97 -5.18 19.58
CA LEU A 65 -15.45 -6.19 20.51
C LEU A 65 -16.24 -7.51 20.47
N LEU A 66 -17.56 -7.47 20.25
CA LEU A 66 -18.36 -8.69 20.12
C LEU A 66 -18.07 -9.45 18.81
N GLN A 67 -17.78 -8.75 17.71
CA GLN A 67 -17.43 -9.41 16.43
C GLN A 67 -16.12 -10.20 16.53
N GLN A 68 -15.15 -9.73 17.31
CA GLN A 68 -13.89 -10.47 17.53
C GLN A 68 -14.12 -11.79 18.31
N HIS A 69 -15.07 -11.83 19.24
CA HIS A 69 -15.34 -13.05 20.03
C HIS A 69 -16.23 -14.09 19.32
N LEU A 70 -17.13 -13.68 18.42
CA LEU A 70 -17.96 -14.63 17.67
C LEU A 70 -17.22 -15.28 16.50
N SER A 71 -16.17 -14.62 15.98
CA SER A 71 -15.35 -15.14 14.88
C SER A 71 -14.53 -16.39 15.27
N SER A 72 -14.24 -16.57 16.57
CA SER A 72 -13.49 -17.74 17.06
C SER A 72 -14.35 -18.99 17.27
N LEU A 73 -15.68 -18.85 17.36
CA LEU A 73 -16.59 -19.99 17.54
C LEU A 73 -16.94 -20.70 16.23
N PHE A 74 -16.68 -20.06 15.09
CA PHE A 74 -16.85 -20.64 13.76
C PHE A 74 -15.52 -20.94 13.07
N ALA A 75 -14.47 -21.25 13.84
CA ALA A 75 -13.27 -21.89 13.32
C ALA A 75 -13.65 -23.27 12.75
N HIS A 76 -13.99 -23.26 11.46
CA HIS A 76 -14.33 -24.42 10.66
C HIS A 76 -13.21 -25.46 10.80
N ALA A 77 -13.57 -26.67 11.21
CA ALA A 77 -12.65 -27.80 11.23
C ALA A 77 -12.06 -27.98 9.82
N THR A 78 -10.78 -27.69 9.67
CA THR A 78 -10.06 -27.93 8.43
C THR A 78 -10.00 -29.44 8.17
N PRO A 79 -10.38 -29.90 6.97
CA PRO A 79 -10.26 -31.31 6.62
C PRO A 79 -8.77 -31.71 6.62
N ILE A 80 -8.47 -32.79 7.33
CA ILE A 80 -7.15 -33.42 7.32
C ILE A 80 -6.97 -34.07 5.94
N THR A 81 -6.29 -33.37 5.03
CA THR A 81 -5.87 -33.95 3.76
C THR A 81 -4.60 -34.77 3.99
N THR A 82 -4.76 -36.06 4.22
CA THR A 82 -3.65 -37.03 4.20
C THR A 82 -3.27 -37.28 2.73
N GLY A 83 -2.27 -36.54 2.24
CA GLY A 83 -1.78 -36.60 0.87
C GLY A 83 -0.26 -36.52 0.79
N GLN A 84 0.38 -37.65 1.03
CA GLN A 84 1.63 -38.15 0.44
C GLN A 84 2.62 -37.14 -0.20
N SER A 85 3.64 -36.79 0.60
CA SER A 85 5.05 -36.57 0.26
C SER A 85 5.45 -36.32 -1.21
N GLY A 86 5.58 -35.05 -1.57
CA GLY A 86 6.72 -34.57 -2.36
C GLY A 86 7.49 -33.58 -1.49
N ALA A 87 8.75 -33.85 -1.16
CA ALA A 87 9.54 -32.98 -0.31
C ALA A 87 9.77 -31.61 -1.00
N VAL A 88 8.95 -30.62 -0.67
CA VAL A 88 9.10 -29.23 -1.09
C VAL A 88 10.20 -28.59 -0.23
N SER A 89 11.36 -28.37 -0.83
CA SER A 89 12.49 -27.71 -0.19
C SER A 89 12.22 -26.20 -0.05
N SER A 90 11.58 -25.79 1.04
CA SER A 90 11.52 -24.38 1.45
C SER A 90 12.93 -23.90 1.80
N ARG A 91 13.49 -22.97 1.00
CA ARG A 91 14.72 -22.26 1.39
C ARG A 91 14.33 -21.01 2.16
N ASP A 92 14.56 -21.05 3.47
CA ASP A 92 14.59 -19.85 4.29
C ASP A 92 15.81 -19.02 3.91
N VAL A 93 15.64 -18.06 2.99
CA VAL A 93 16.67 -17.07 2.67
C VAL A 93 16.44 -15.86 3.56
N THR A 94 17.13 -15.84 4.70
CA THR A 94 17.19 -14.66 5.56
C THR A 94 18.09 -13.61 4.90
N SER A 95 17.55 -12.88 3.93
CA SER A 95 18.24 -11.75 3.31
C SER A 95 18.27 -10.57 4.30
N GLN A 96 19.41 -9.87 4.39
CA GLN A 96 19.67 -8.71 5.26
C GLN A 96 18.87 -7.45 4.87
N PHE A 97 17.58 -7.60 4.55
CA PHE A 97 16.65 -6.49 4.60
C PHE A 97 16.19 -6.35 6.03
N ASN A 98 15.83 -5.13 6.45
CA ASN A 98 15.33 -4.89 7.79
C ASN A 98 14.17 -5.83 8.17
N THR A 99 13.49 -6.49 7.22
CA THR A 99 12.52 -7.57 7.46
C THR A 99 13.17 -8.83 8.08
N LYS A 100 12.71 -9.26 9.27
CA LYS A 100 13.24 -10.43 10.01
C LYS A 100 13.19 -11.75 9.22
N LYS A 101 12.26 -11.91 8.27
CA LYS A 101 12.16 -13.12 7.46
C LYS A 101 11.29 -12.89 6.22
N VAL A 102 11.87 -13.03 5.03
CA VAL A 102 11.11 -13.31 3.80
C VAL A 102 11.11 -14.83 3.65
N ILE A 103 9.93 -15.44 3.70
CA ILE A 103 9.79 -16.88 3.47
C ILE A 103 9.44 -17.04 2.00
N TYR A 104 10.30 -17.72 1.27
CA TYR A 104 10.15 -17.96 -0.15
C TYR A 104 9.44 -19.30 -0.33
N TRP A 105 8.28 -19.28 -0.98
CA TRP A 105 7.60 -20.50 -1.36
C TRP A 105 7.78 -20.75 -2.86
N ASN A 106 8.04 -22.01 -3.17
CA ASN A 106 8.03 -22.60 -4.51
C ASN A 106 8.81 -21.82 -5.57
N ALA A 107 10.08 -22.22 -5.74
CA ALA A 107 10.75 -21.98 -7.01
C ALA A 107 9.93 -22.68 -8.10
N SER A 108 9.25 -21.89 -8.94
CA SER A 108 8.59 -22.38 -10.13
C SER A 108 9.51 -22.17 -11.30
N THR A 109 9.56 -23.11 -12.25
CA THR A 109 10.18 -22.86 -13.54
C THR A 109 9.44 -21.71 -14.22
N PRO A 110 10.10 -20.54 -14.44
CA PRO A 110 9.47 -19.44 -15.15
C PRO A 110 9.22 -19.86 -16.60
N PRO A 111 8.21 -19.28 -17.28
CA PRO A 111 7.99 -19.50 -18.70
C PRO A 111 9.22 -18.99 -19.42
N VAL A 112 9.62 -19.76 -20.42
CA VAL A 112 10.74 -19.40 -21.27
C VAL A 112 10.20 -18.46 -22.33
N VAL A 113 10.38 -17.16 -22.12
CA VAL A 113 10.14 -16.14 -23.16
C VAL A 113 11.24 -16.24 -24.20
N ALA A 114 10.91 -16.22 -25.49
CA ALA A 114 11.95 -16.28 -26.51
C ALA A 114 12.84 -15.03 -26.44
N GLY A 115 14.16 -15.22 -26.59
CA GLY A 115 15.14 -14.14 -26.41
C GLY A 115 14.95 -12.93 -27.34
N ASN A 116 14.25 -13.12 -28.47
CA ASN A 116 13.99 -12.13 -29.51
C ASN A 116 12.57 -11.52 -29.47
N GLU A 117 11.70 -11.98 -28.57
CA GLU A 117 10.35 -11.42 -28.46
C GLU A 117 10.40 -9.99 -27.90
N THR A 118 9.56 -9.12 -28.45
CA THR A 118 9.30 -7.77 -27.97
C THR A 118 8.05 -7.78 -27.08
N LEU A 119 8.07 -7.00 -26.01
CA LEU A 119 6.88 -6.86 -25.17
C LEU A 119 5.84 -6.05 -25.93
N GLY A 120 4.59 -6.52 -25.94
CA GLY A 120 3.47 -5.79 -26.54
C GLY A 120 3.16 -4.48 -25.83
N GLN A 121 2.23 -3.71 -26.40
CA GLN A 121 1.78 -2.46 -25.81
C GLN A 121 0.94 -2.67 -24.55
N VAL A 122 0.98 -1.71 -23.62
CA VAL A 122 0.10 -1.70 -22.44
C VAL A 122 -1.38 -1.74 -22.89
N PRO A 123 -2.18 -2.73 -22.45
CA PRO A 123 -3.59 -2.77 -22.78
C PRO A 123 -4.32 -1.51 -22.28
N GLN A 124 -4.98 -0.80 -23.18
CA GLN A 124 -5.75 0.41 -22.85
C GLN A 124 -7.00 0.11 -22.02
N ARG A 125 -7.48 -1.13 -22.08
CA ARG A 125 -8.73 -1.57 -21.44
C ARG A 125 -8.51 -2.86 -20.68
N CYS A 126 -8.10 -2.73 -19.43
CA CYS A 126 -8.29 -3.79 -18.44
C CYS A 126 -9.54 -3.42 -17.63
N SER A 127 -10.56 -4.27 -17.69
CA SER A 127 -11.89 -4.02 -17.13
C SER A 127 -11.91 -3.71 -15.63
N GLN A 128 -10.82 -4.02 -14.91
CA GLN A 128 -10.76 -3.95 -13.45
C GLN A 128 -9.55 -3.19 -12.90
N ASN A 129 -8.86 -2.38 -13.72
CA ASN A 129 -7.67 -1.65 -13.26
C ASN A 129 -7.95 -0.87 -11.98
N THR A 130 -7.21 -1.22 -10.93
CA THR A 130 -7.39 -0.65 -9.60
C THR A 130 -6.82 0.78 -9.58
N PRO A 131 -7.59 1.78 -9.10
CA PRO A 131 -7.08 3.12 -8.87
C PRO A 131 -5.94 3.09 -7.86
N THR A 132 -4.89 3.87 -8.12
CA THR A 132 -3.85 4.10 -7.12
C THR A 132 -4.36 5.05 -6.05
N GLN A 133 -3.94 4.83 -4.81
CA GLN A 133 -4.31 5.61 -3.64
C GLN A 133 -3.06 6.27 -3.07
N ASN A 134 -3.18 7.54 -2.68
CA ASN A 134 -2.10 8.25 -2.00
C ASN A 134 -2.02 7.76 -0.56
N PHE A 135 -0.80 7.61 -0.06
CA PHE A 135 -0.57 7.39 1.36
C PHE A 135 -0.79 8.68 2.12
N ALA A 136 -1.18 8.57 3.39
CA ALA A 136 -1.20 9.72 4.29
C ALA A 136 0.21 10.32 4.46
N SER A 137 1.24 9.46 4.45
CA SER A 137 2.64 9.89 4.49
C SER A 137 3.12 10.26 3.08
N PRO A 138 3.74 11.45 2.89
CA PRO A 138 4.30 11.86 1.60
C PRO A 138 5.58 11.09 1.24
N ALA A 139 6.10 10.26 2.14
CA ALA A 139 7.30 9.45 1.91
C ALA A 139 7.09 8.35 0.87
N PHE A 140 5.84 7.96 0.61
CA PHE A 140 5.50 6.89 -0.33
C PHE A 140 4.76 7.43 -1.55
N THR A 141 5.10 6.89 -2.71
CA THR A 141 4.34 7.13 -3.93
C THR A 141 2.97 6.44 -3.84
N ALA A 142 2.02 6.87 -4.67
CA ALA A 142 0.69 6.24 -4.72
C ALA A 142 0.79 4.73 -4.96
N GLY A 143 0.00 3.96 -4.22
CA GLY A 143 0.02 2.50 -4.23
C GLY A 143 -1.35 1.87 -4.42
N VAL A 144 -1.39 0.55 -4.44
CA VAL A 144 -2.63 -0.24 -4.44
C VAL A 144 -2.61 -1.23 -3.29
N GLY A 145 -3.79 -1.71 -2.90
CA GLY A 145 -3.98 -2.65 -1.81
C GLY A 145 -4.66 -1.98 -0.62
N GLY A 146 -4.22 -2.35 0.58
CA GLY A 146 -4.80 -1.94 1.85
C GLY A 146 -4.01 -2.49 3.03
N SER A 147 -4.25 -1.97 4.23
CA SER A 147 -3.67 -2.51 5.46
C SER A 147 -3.81 -4.04 5.54
N PRO A 148 -2.76 -4.79 5.93
CA PRO A 148 -1.49 -4.32 6.49
C PRO A 148 -0.37 -4.15 5.44
N ILE A 149 -0.64 -4.37 4.14
CA ILE A 149 0.38 -4.30 3.09
C ILE A 149 -0.12 -3.59 1.83
N TRP A 150 0.70 -2.68 1.33
CA TRP A 150 0.48 -1.97 0.07
C TRP A 150 1.59 -2.29 -0.92
N VAL A 151 1.30 -2.08 -2.20
CA VAL A 151 2.27 -2.20 -3.29
C VAL A 151 2.36 -0.86 -4.02
N THR A 152 3.57 -0.31 -4.16
CA THR A 152 3.83 0.98 -4.82
C THR A 152 4.74 0.80 -6.03
N GLY A 153 4.97 1.88 -6.77
CA GLY A 153 5.81 1.87 -7.98
C GLY A 153 5.03 1.73 -9.30
N PHE A 154 3.71 1.85 -9.26
CA PHE A 154 2.86 1.91 -10.46
C PHE A 154 2.85 3.32 -11.08
N ALA A 155 2.62 3.41 -12.38
CA ALA A 155 2.51 4.68 -13.10
C ALA A 155 1.07 5.19 -13.18
N GLY A 156 0.85 6.48 -12.93
CA GLY A 156 -0.44 7.16 -13.15
C GLY A 156 -1.53 6.87 -12.10
N PRO A 157 -2.77 7.34 -12.35
CA PRO A 157 -3.89 7.20 -11.42
C PRO A 157 -4.52 5.78 -11.40
N ARG A 158 -4.02 4.88 -12.25
CA ARG A 158 -4.42 3.47 -12.33
C ARG A 158 -3.16 2.63 -12.29
N ALA A 159 -3.21 1.46 -11.69
CA ALA A 159 -2.04 0.60 -11.60
C ALA A 159 -1.56 0.15 -13.01
N ILE A 160 -0.43 0.70 -13.46
CA ILE A 160 0.19 0.39 -14.75
C ILE A 160 1.70 0.15 -14.56
N LEU A 161 2.21 -0.93 -15.15
CA LEU A 161 3.64 -1.22 -15.29
C LEU A 161 4.07 -0.98 -16.74
N ASN A 162 4.68 0.18 -16.99
CA ASN A 162 5.16 0.57 -18.32
C ASN A 162 6.64 0.95 -18.36
N ARG A 163 7.38 0.74 -17.26
CA ARG A 163 8.83 0.99 -17.16
C ARG A 163 9.58 -0.34 -17.03
N LEU A 164 9.16 -1.29 -17.86
CA LEU A 164 9.64 -2.66 -17.84
C LEU A 164 11.02 -2.76 -18.52
N VAL A 165 11.96 -3.41 -17.85
CA VAL A 165 13.33 -3.64 -18.34
C VAL A 165 13.50 -5.10 -18.69
N ARG A 166 14.20 -5.42 -19.80
CA ARG A 166 14.47 -6.81 -20.17
C ARG A 166 15.27 -7.50 -19.07
N ALA A 167 14.81 -8.66 -18.62
CA ALA A 167 15.48 -9.45 -17.60
C ALA A 167 16.81 -10.02 -18.11
N LYS A 168 17.71 -10.33 -17.17
CA LYS A 168 18.94 -11.08 -17.42
C LYS A 168 18.92 -12.31 -16.51
N PRO A 169 18.82 -13.53 -17.07
CA PRO A 169 18.75 -13.87 -18.49
C PRO A 169 17.42 -13.46 -19.17
N PRO A 170 17.40 -13.26 -20.51
CA PRO A 170 16.25 -12.73 -21.25
C PRO A 170 15.05 -13.67 -21.30
N GLN A 171 15.22 -14.96 -20.99
CA GLN A 171 14.12 -15.92 -20.90
C GLN A 171 13.13 -15.60 -19.78
N TYR A 172 13.50 -14.79 -18.79
CA TYR A 172 12.62 -14.37 -17.70
C TYR A 172 11.69 -13.20 -18.09
N GLY A 173 11.66 -12.83 -19.38
CA GLY A 173 10.84 -11.74 -19.89
C GLY A 173 11.35 -10.37 -19.49
N TRP A 174 10.47 -9.56 -18.95
CA TRP A 174 10.74 -8.19 -18.50
C TRP A 174 10.44 -8.05 -17.03
N TYR A 175 11.05 -7.10 -16.34
CA TYR A 175 10.76 -6.84 -14.94
C TYR A 175 10.69 -5.35 -14.63
N GLN A 176 9.94 -5.03 -13.58
CA GLN A 176 9.94 -3.70 -12.97
C GLN A 176 10.09 -3.88 -11.45
N GLN A 177 10.86 -2.98 -10.83
CA GLN A 177 10.96 -2.93 -9.38
C GLN A 177 9.71 -2.25 -8.80
N LEU A 178 9.10 -2.89 -7.81
CA LEU A 178 8.03 -2.35 -6.98
C LEU A 178 8.50 -2.30 -5.53
N GLU A 179 7.76 -1.62 -4.67
CA GLU A 179 8.02 -1.63 -3.24
C GLU A 179 6.80 -2.15 -2.51
N LEU A 180 7.02 -3.12 -1.62
CA LEU A 180 6.03 -3.52 -0.64
C LEU A 180 6.15 -2.60 0.57
N VAL A 181 5.04 -1.99 0.96
CA VAL A 181 4.96 -1.09 2.11
C VAL A 181 4.08 -1.77 3.15
N SER A 182 4.65 -2.17 4.28
CA SER A 182 3.98 -2.96 5.31
C SER A 182 3.92 -2.23 6.64
N GLU A 183 2.82 -2.37 7.37
CA GLU A 183 2.70 -1.84 8.73
C GLU A 183 3.70 -2.52 9.69
N THR A 184 4.45 -1.73 10.45
CA THR A 184 5.49 -2.22 11.38
C THR A 184 4.93 -2.81 12.66
N ASN A 185 3.66 -2.55 12.99
CA ASN A 185 2.98 -3.14 14.14
C ASN A 185 2.22 -4.44 13.78
N TYR A 186 2.16 -4.82 12.49
CA TYR A 186 1.51 -6.06 12.08
C TYR A 186 2.45 -7.26 12.28
N THR A 187 2.08 -8.18 13.18
CA THR A 187 2.93 -9.32 13.55
C THR A 187 2.70 -10.60 12.74
N GLY A 188 1.62 -10.64 11.93
CA GLY A 188 1.25 -11.79 11.13
C GLY A 188 2.12 -11.96 9.88
N THR A 189 1.87 -13.02 9.12
CA THR A 189 2.48 -13.21 7.80
C THR A 189 1.52 -12.75 6.72
N VAL A 190 2.05 -12.04 5.74
CA VAL A 190 1.31 -11.62 4.55
C VAL A 190 1.89 -12.32 3.34
N THR A 191 1.04 -12.97 2.56
CA THR A 191 1.45 -13.66 1.33
C THR A 191 0.90 -12.90 0.13
N LEU A 192 1.81 -12.51 -0.77
CA LEU A 192 1.53 -11.87 -2.04
C LEU A 192 1.75 -12.86 -3.18
N GLN A 193 0.76 -12.98 -4.04
CA GLN A 193 0.81 -13.78 -5.27
C GLN A 193 0.13 -13.01 -6.40
N GLY A 194 0.25 -13.49 -7.63
CA GLY A 194 -0.42 -12.86 -8.76
C GLY A 194 -0.48 -13.76 -9.97
N GLY A 195 -1.07 -13.25 -11.03
CA GLY A 195 -1.16 -13.94 -12.31
C GLY A 195 -1.71 -13.05 -13.40
N ILE A 196 -1.71 -13.57 -14.63
CA ILE A 196 -2.40 -12.94 -15.76
C ILE A 196 -3.91 -13.20 -15.67
N VAL A 197 -4.73 -12.22 -15.99
CA VAL A 197 -6.18 -12.35 -15.98
C VAL A 197 -6.63 -13.25 -17.14
N GLY A 198 -7.41 -14.27 -16.83
CA GLY A 198 -7.98 -15.19 -17.83
C GLY A 198 -7.08 -16.36 -18.23
N ASN A 199 -5.89 -16.51 -17.62
CA ASN A 199 -5.03 -17.66 -17.81
C ASN A 199 -4.54 -18.21 -16.46
N THR A 200 -3.92 -19.39 -16.47
CA THR A 200 -3.35 -20.02 -15.26
C THR A 200 -1.88 -19.67 -15.03
N PHE A 201 -1.30 -18.76 -15.83
CA PHE A 201 0.10 -18.37 -15.68
C PHE A 201 0.28 -17.47 -14.44
N PRO A 202 1.10 -17.90 -13.46
CA PRO A 202 1.37 -17.09 -12.29
C PRO A 202 2.23 -15.89 -12.64
N LEU A 203 2.19 -14.87 -11.79
CA LEU A 203 3.14 -13.78 -11.82
C LEU A 203 4.41 -14.21 -11.08
N TRP A 204 5.58 -13.89 -11.64
CA TRP A 204 6.84 -14.20 -10.99
C TRP A 204 7.41 -13.01 -10.26
N PHE A 205 8.06 -13.32 -9.15
CA PHE A 205 8.71 -12.36 -8.28
C PHE A 205 10.19 -12.70 -8.14
N GLY A 206 10.98 -11.68 -7.92
CA GLY A 206 12.35 -11.81 -7.44
C GLY A 206 12.62 -10.80 -6.34
N THR A 207 13.57 -11.10 -5.47
CA THR A 207 14.00 -10.17 -4.42
C THR A 207 15.36 -9.58 -4.75
N PHE A 208 15.51 -8.30 -4.44
CA PHE A 208 16.81 -7.65 -4.46
C PHE A 208 17.60 -8.09 -3.21
N PRO A 209 18.95 -8.07 -3.19
CA PRO A 209 19.84 -8.07 -4.34
C PRO A 209 20.02 -9.45 -4.99
N GLN A 210 19.54 -10.53 -4.38
CA GLN A 210 19.97 -11.91 -4.68
C GLN A 210 18.84 -12.95 -4.65
N SER A 211 17.90 -12.93 -5.59
CA SER A 211 17.23 -14.18 -5.97
C SER A 211 17.58 -14.58 -7.40
N GLU A 212 18.45 -15.58 -7.55
CA GLU A 212 18.67 -16.26 -8.83
C GLU A 212 17.43 -17.08 -9.25
N ALA A 213 16.60 -17.48 -8.27
CA ALA A 213 15.38 -18.22 -8.48
C ALA A 213 14.16 -17.29 -8.45
N LEU A 214 13.33 -17.40 -9.49
CA LEU A 214 12.02 -16.76 -9.53
C LEU A 214 11.01 -17.58 -8.71
N ILE A 215 10.16 -16.88 -7.98
CA ILE A 215 9.10 -17.45 -7.14
C ILE A 215 7.74 -16.95 -7.62
N ASN A 216 6.68 -17.71 -7.38
CA ASN A 216 5.32 -17.31 -7.74
C ASN A 216 4.52 -16.70 -6.57
N ALA A 217 5.10 -16.70 -5.37
CA ALA A 217 4.53 -16.07 -4.18
C ALA A 217 5.65 -15.54 -3.26
N ILE A 218 5.38 -14.40 -2.62
CA ILE A 218 6.24 -13.79 -1.60
C ILE A 218 5.50 -13.85 -0.27
N SER A 219 6.07 -14.45 0.76
CA SER A 219 5.56 -14.31 2.13
C SER A 219 6.46 -13.35 2.92
N VAL A 220 5.89 -12.24 3.33
CA VAL A 220 6.54 -11.21 4.14
C VAL A 220 6.01 -11.30 5.56
N LYS A 221 6.91 -11.33 6.54
CA LYS A 221 6.56 -11.06 7.93
C LYS A 221 7.01 -9.63 8.26
N PRO A 222 6.08 -8.67 8.38
CA PRO A 222 6.45 -7.29 8.70
C PRO A 222 7.24 -7.20 10.01
N LEU A 223 8.08 -6.18 10.07
CA LEU A 223 9.17 -6.01 11.03
C LEU A 223 8.74 -5.95 12.50
N ASP A 224 9.72 -6.22 13.38
CA ASP A 224 9.71 -5.77 14.76
C ASP A 224 10.26 -4.32 14.79
N MET A 225 9.62 -3.41 15.53
CA MET A 225 9.84 -1.95 15.46
C MET A 225 11.29 -1.49 15.71
N ASN A 226 12.16 -2.36 16.24
CA ASN A 226 13.51 -2.02 16.67
C ASN A 226 14.59 -2.03 15.56
N VAL A 227 14.26 -2.36 14.30
CA VAL A 227 15.27 -2.60 13.24
C VAL A 227 14.98 -1.83 11.93
N SER A 228 13.89 -1.05 11.82
CA SER A 228 13.52 -0.39 10.56
C SER A 228 14.04 1.05 10.42
N ASN A 229 14.36 1.44 9.19
CA ASN A 229 14.38 2.85 8.79
C ASN A 229 12.93 3.34 8.79
N HIS A 230 12.56 4.12 9.80
CA HIS A 230 11.22 4.65 9.96
C HIS A 230 11.00 5.85 9.03
N PHE A 231 9.89 5.85 8.28
CA PHE A 231 9.51 6.98 7.42
C PHE A 231 8.11 7.51 7.79
N GLY A 232 7.98 8.84 7.84
CA GLY A 232 6.74 9.56 8.18
C GLY A 232 6.62 9.98 9.65
N ASP A 233 5.74 10.96 9.93
CA ASP A 233 5.55 11.55 11.26
C ASP A 233 5.11 10.54 12.33
N ASP A 234 4.47 9.43 11.90
CA ASP A 234 3.98 8.37 12.79
C ASP A 234 4.80 7.05 12.74
N GLN A 235 5.88 6.97 11.94
CA GLN A 235 6.86 5.86 11.95
C GLN A 235 6.33 4.41 11.80
N GLN A 236 5.15 4.20 11.19
CA GLN A 236 4.46 2.88 11.18
C GLN A 236 4.72 1.99 9.95
N TRP A 237 5.62 2.34 9.03
CA TRP A 237 5.75 1.63 7.76
C TRP A 237 7.17 1.17 7.49
N GLY A 238 7.31 -0.11 7.12
CA GLY A 238 8.53 -0.71 6.60
C GLY A 238 8.40 -0.93 5.08
N THR A 239 9.53 -0.89 4.37
CA THR A 239 9.56 -1.13 2.93
C THR A 239 10.43 -2.33 2.56
N LEU A 240 10.00 -3.06 1.53
CA LEU A 240 10.75 -4.17 0.94
C LEU A 240 10.72 -4.04 -0.60
N PRO A 241 11.86 -3.78 -1.26
CA PRO A 241 11.90 -3.74 -2.72
C PRO A 241 11.75 -5.15 -3.30
N ILE A 242 10.85 -5.30 -4.27
CA ILE A 242 10.62 -6.54 -4.99
C ILE A 242 10.72 -6.28 -6.50
N ARG A 243 11.00 -7.32 -7.27
CA ARG A 243 10.91 -7.29 -8.74
C ARG A 243 9.73 -8.14 -9.16
N VAL A 244 8.89 -7.58 -10.01
CA VAL A 244 7.80 -8.32 -10.68
C VAL A 244 8.22 -8.60 -12.10
N TYR A 245 8.16 -9.86 -12.51
CA TYR A 245 8.53 -10.34 -13.84
C TYR A 245 7.28 -10.61 -14.69
N ILE A 246 7.26 -10.02 -15.87
CA ILE A 246 6.17 -10.00 -16.85
C ILE A 246 6.65 -10.75 -18.09
N ALA A 247 5.95 -11.82 -18.45
CA ALA A 247 6.29 -12.62 -19.63
C ALA A 247 5.69 -12.03 -20.92
N GLU A 248 4.51 -11.40 -20.84
CA GLU A 248 3.79 -10.84 -21.99
C GLU A 248 3.00 -9.58 -21.61
N ALA A 249 2.63 -8.75 -22.59
CA ALA A 249 1.81 -7.58 -22.31
C ALA A 249 0.36 -8.02 -22.04
N GLY A 250 -0.29 -7.45 -21.02
CA GLY A 250 -1.58 -7.97 -20.59
C GLY A 250 -2.17 -7.29 -19.37
N CYS A 251 -3.31 -7.84 -18.94
CA CYS A 251 -3.96 -7.49 -17.69
C CYS A 251 -3.59 -8.54 -16.64
N TYR A 252 -3.21 -8.07 -15.46
CA TYR A 252 -2.70 -8.89 -14.37
C TYR A 252 -3.46 -8.60 -13.08
N TYR A 253 -3.30 -9.49 -12.10
CA TYR A 253 -3.76 -9.27 -10.74
C TYR A 253 -2.66 -9.55 -9.72
N LEU A 254 -2.73 -8.84 -8.60
CA LEU A 254 -2.03 -9.14 -7.36
C LEU A 254 -3.05 -9.47 -6.29
N HIS A 255 -2.78 -10.50 -5.51
CA HIS A 255 -3.61 -10.97 -4.42
C HIS A 255 -2.75 -11.08 -3.16
N ALA A 256 -3.06 -10.27 -2.15
CA ALA A 256 -2.45 -10.38 -0.83
C ALA A 256 -3.41 -11.04 0.13
N THR A 257 -2.88 -11.94 0.97
CA THR A 257 -3.63 -12.70 1.97
C THR A 257 -2.89 -12.70 3.30
N TRP A 258 -3.62 -12.63 4.40
CA TRP A 258 -3.07 -12.63 5.75
C TRP A 258 -4.13 -13.10 6.76
N ASP A 259 -3.74 -13.29 8.01
CA ASP A 259 -4.67 -13.70 9.06
C ASP A 259 -5.72 -12.60 9.29
N GLY A 260 -6.97 -12.91 8.94
CA GLY A 260 -8.10 -12.00 9.09
C GLY A 260 -8.45 -11.16 7.85
N GLY A 261 -7.76 -11.32 6.73
CA GLY A 261 -8.11 -10.56 5.53
C GLY A 261 -7.37 -10.91 4.24
N SER A 262 -7.82 -10.26 3.18
CA SER A 262 -7.21 -10.32 1.86
C SER A 262 -7.63 -9.12 1.02
N TRP A 263 -6.80 -8.74 0.05
CA TRP A 263 -7.21 -7.85 -1.02
C TRP A 263 -6.74 -8.37 -2.37
N MET A 264 -7.48 -8.06 -3.43
CA MET A 264 -7.10 -8.35 -4.81
C MET A 264 -7.18 -7.06 -5.63
N VAL A 265 -6.12 -6.78 -6.38
CA VAL A 265 -6.01 -5.58 -7.24
C VAL A 265 -5.58 -6.00 -8.63
N TYR A 266 -5.95 -5.20 -9.62
CA TYR A 266 -5.64 -5.47 -11.02
C TYR A 266 -4.82 -4.33 -11.60
N PHE A 267 -3.91 -4.68 -12.51
CA PHE A 267 -3.03 -3.74 -13.17
C PHE A 267 -2.78 -4.14 -14.63
N ALA A 268 -2.35 -3.18 -15.44
CA ALA A 268 -1.92 -3.43 -16.83
C ALA A 268 -0.39 -3.42 -16.93
N ALA A 269 0.17 -4.24 -17.82
CA ALA A 269 1.61 -4.27 -18.07
C ALA A 269 1.92 -4.35 -19.58
N GLY A 270 2.96 -3.64 -20.02
CA GLY A 270 3.41 -3.57 -21.43
C GLY A 270 4.42 -2.44 -21.64
N LEU A 271 4.87 -2.22 -22.88
CA LEU A 271 5.70 -1.07 -23.27
C LEU A 271 4.89 0.03 -24.00
#